data_AF-A0A938VVK4-F1
#
_entry.id   AF-A0A938VVK4-F1
#
_cell.length_a   1.000
_cell.length_b   1.000
_cell.length_c   1.000
_cell.angle_alpha   90.00
_cell.angle_beta   90.00
_cell.angle_gamma   90.00
#
_symmetry.space_group_name_H-M   'P 1'
#
loop_
_entity.id
_entity.type
_entity.pdbx_description
1 polymer ?
#
loop_
_entity_poly.entity_id
_entity_poly.type
_entity_poly.pdbx_seq_one_letter_code
_entity_poly.pdbx_strand_id
1 'polypeptide(L)'
;MSETRRKFTRDFKVAAVKRLQGGYSVTRLARELEVNPNQLHLWKRQFEERPNSAFSGEGRRRGEETQVAELERKIGQQAMEIDFLKGCLRQIEELRRSQAETVNPLSAGKSGKNSKGVPR
;
A
#
# COMPACT_ATOMS: atom_id res chain seq x y z
N MET A 1 -12.33 -24.73 -31.21
CA MET A 1 -13.21 -24.59 -30.03
C MET A 1 -12.33 -24.48 -28.80
N SER A 2 -12.52 -23.48 -27.94
CA SER A 2 -11.69 -23.30 -26.75
C SER A 2 -12.08 -24.33 -25.69
N GLU A 3 -11.30 -25.42 -25.59
CA GLU A 3 -11.40 -26.40 -24.53
C GLU A 3 -11.23 -25.70 -23.17
N THR A 4 -12.26 -25.81 -22.33
CA THR A 4 -12.26 -25.20 -21.00
C THR A 4 -11.19 -25.88 -20.16
N ARG A 5 -10.13 -25.17 -19.78
CA ARG A 5 -9.05 -25.74 -18.95
C ARG A 5 -9.62 -26.27 -17.63
N ARG A 6 -9.50 -27.58 -17.40
CA ARG A 6 -9.79 -28.21 -16.10
C ARG A 6 -9.01 -27.49 -14.99
N LYS A 7 -9.71 -27.04 -13.95
CA LYS A 7 -9.12 -26.40 -12.77
C LYS A 7 -8.94 -27.46 -11.68
N PHE A 8 -7.72 -27.58 -11.16
CA PHE A 8 -7.39 -28.47 -10.05
C PHE A 8 -7.20 -27.68 -8.76
N THR A 9 -7.71 -28.20 -7.64
CA THR A 9 -7.56 -27.61 -6.31
C THR A 9 -6.11 -27.71 -5.82
N ARG A 10 -5.74 -26.88 -4.85
CA ARG A 10 -4.40 -26.93 -4.23
C ARG A 10 -4.11 -28.30 -3.65
N ASP A 11 -5.05 -28.85 -2.89
CA ASP A 11 -4.87 -30.13 -2.20
C ASP A 11 -4.66 -31.28 -3.20
N PHE A 12 -5.36 -31.25 -4.33
CA PHE A 12 -5.16 -32.22 -5.41
C PHE A 12 -3.74 -32.16 -5.97
N LYS A 13 -3.23 -30.96 -6.26
CA LYS A 13 -1.87 -30.78 -6.79
C LYS A 13 -0.81 -31.19 -5.78
N VAL A 14 -1.00 -30.85 -4.50
CA VAL A 14 -0.08 -31.26 -3.41
C VAL A 14 -0.07 -32.78 -3.26
N ALA A 15 -1.23 -33.43 -3.28
CA ALA A 15 -1.32 -34.90 -3.21
C ALA A 15 -0.61 -35.58 -4.39
N ALA A 16 -0.79 -35.05 -5.61
CA ALA A 16 -0.10 -35.54 -6.79
C ALA A 16 1.43 -35.40 -6.66
N VAL A 17 1.93 -34.25 -6.22
CA VAL A 17 3.38 -34.05 -6.04
C VAL A 17 3.96 -34.93 -4.94
N LYS A 18 3.27 -35.11 -3.81
CA LYS A 18 3.71 -36.04 -2.75
C LYS A 18 3.90 -37.46 -3.27
N ARG A 19 2.99 -37.93 -4.13
CA ARG A 19 3.14 -39.23 -4.82
C ARG A 19 4.35 -39.23 -5.75
N LEU A 20 4.59 -38.17 -6.51
CA LEU A 20 5.80 -38.06 -7.36
C LEU A 20 7.10 -38.09 -6.53
N GLN A 21 7.10 -37.45 -5.35
CA GLN A 21 8.23 -37.47 -4.42
C GLN A 21 8.43 -38.87 -3.79
N GLY A 22 7.35 -39.64 -3.61
CA GLY A 22 7.40 -41.04 -3.20
C GLY A 22 7.86 -42.04 -4.27
N GLY A 23 8.40 -41.57 -5.40
CA GLY A 23 8.99 -42.42 -6.45
C GLY A 23 8.01 -42.96 -7.49
N TYR A 24 6.75 -42.51 -7.49
CA TYR A 24 5.77 -42.94 -8.48
C TYR A 24 6.11 -42.38 -9.87
N SER A 25 5.94 -43.23 -10.91
CA SER A 25 6.14 -42.82 -12.30
C SER A 25 5.15 -41.74 -12.73
N VAL A 26 5.66 -40.66 -13.33
CA VAL A 26 4.85 -39.56 -13.87
C VAL A 26 3.83 -40.07 -14.89
N THR A 27 4.22 -40.98 -15.78
CA THR A 27 3.35 -41.53 -16.82
C THR A 27 2.20 -42.35 -16.24
N ARG A 28 2.48 -43.12 -15.19
CA ARG A 28 1.44 -43.89 -14.48
C ARG A 28 0.48 -42.96 -13.76
N LEU A 29 1.02 -41.98 -13.04
CA LEU A 29 0.22 -41.03 -12.26
C LEU A 29 -0.61 -40.11 -13.16
N ALA A 30 -0.10 -39.74 -14.34
CA ALA A 30 -0.81 -38.97 -15.35
C ALA A 30 -2.08 -39.69 -15.84
N ARG A 31 -1.98 -41.01 -16.08
CA ARG A 31 -3.12 -41.84 -16.47
C ARG A 31 -4.12 -42.02 -15.33
N GLU A 32 -3.63 -42.30 -14.12
CA GLU A 32 -4.47 -42.49 -12.94
C GLU A 32 -5.25 -41.23 -12.55
N LEU A 33 -4.61 -40.06 -12.63
CA LEU A 33 -5.22 -38.79 -12.27
C LEU A 33 -5.92 -38.08 -13.45
N GLU A 34 -5.88 -38.65 -14.65
CA GLU A 34 -6.31 -38.02 -15.90
C GLU A 34 -5.71 -36.62 -16.13
N VAL A 35 -4.42 -36.47 -15.81
CA VAL A 35 -3.67 -35.23 -15.92
C VAL A 35 -2.59 -35.38 -16.99
N ASN A 36 -2.39 -34.35 -17.81
CA ASN A 36 -1.28 -34.34 -18.76
C ASN A 36 0.07 -34.45 -18.01
N PRO A 37 1.00 -35.36 -18.41
CA PRO A 37 2.31 -35.50 -17.79
C PRO A 37 3.08 -34.17 -17.62
N ASN A 38 2.95 -33.24 -18.57
CA ASN A 38 3.59 -31.93 -18.49
C ASN A 38 3.09 -31.09 -17.30
N GLN A 39 1.81 -31.22 -16.93
CA GLN A 39 1.27 -30.54 -15.74
C GLN A 39 1.85 -31.13 -14.45
N LEU A 40 2.05 -32.45 -14.39
CA LEU A 40 2.69 -33.09 -13.24
C LEU A 40 4.14 -32.64 -13.06
N HIS A 41 4.89 -32.51 -14.16
CA HIS A 41 6.25 -31.94 -14.12
C HIS A 41 6.24 -30.48 -13.65
N LEU A 42 5.30 -29.67 -14.15
CA LEU A 42 5.15 -28.28 -13.72
C LEU A 42 4.82 -28.19 -12.23
N TRP A 43 3.91 -29.01 -11.74
CA TRP A 43 3.53 -29.01 -10.32
C TRP A 43 4.67 -29.44 -9.42
N LYS A 44 5.43 -30.46 -9.83
CA LYS A 44 6.63 -30.90 -9.11
C LYS A 44 7.63 -29.73 -8.98
N ARG A 45 7.93 -29.06 -10.09
CA ARG A 45 8.85 -27.90 -10.09
C ARG A 45 8.35 -26.76 -9.19
N GLN A 46 7.07 -26.38 -9.32
CA GLN A 46 6.46 -25.32 -8.49
C GLN A 46 6.53 -25.64 -6.99
N PHE A 47 6.34 -26.91 -6.64
CA PHE A 47 6.39 -27.37 -5.25
C PHE A 47 7.83 -27.42 -4.71
N GLU A 48 8.82 -27.78 -5.53
CA GLU A 48 10.24 -27.78 -5.16
C GLU A 48 10.77 -26.35 -4.96
N GLU A 49 10.39 -25.40 -5.82
CA GLU A 49 10.79 -24.00 -5.70
C GLU A 49 10.17 -23.33 -4.46
N ARG A 50 8.90 -23.62 -4.16
CA ARG A 50 8.15 -22.95 -3.09
C ARG A 50 7.13 -23.87 -2.40
N PRO A 51 7.53 -24.78 -1.50
CA PRO A 51 6.62 -25.75 -0.89
C PRO A 51 5.41 -25.13 -0.16
N ASN A 52 5.64 -23.99 0.51
CA ASN A 52 4.64 -23.33 1.35
C ASN A 52 3.65 -22.48 0.56
N SER A 53 4.06 -21.88 -0.58
CA SER A 53 3.22 -21.03 -1.41
C SER A 53 2.80 -21.66 -2.74
N ALA A 54 3.32 -22.84 -3.09
CA ALA A 54 2.95 -23.59 -4.28
C ALA A 54 1.44 -23.73 -4.42
N PHE A 55 0.98 -23.55 -5.66
CA PHE A 55 -0.43 -23.68 -6.08
C PHE A 55 -1.39 -22.63 -5.50
N SER A 56 -0.89 -21.64 -4.75
CA SER A 56 -1.70 -20.56 -4.19
C SER A 56 -1.99 -19.49 -5.24
N GLY A 57 -2.77 -19.83 -6.27
CA GLY A 57 -3.37 -18.86 -7.21
C GLY A 57 -2.45 -17.68 -7.60
N GLU A 58 -1.21 -17.97 -8.01
CA GLU A 58 -0.11 -16.98 -8.05
C GLU A 58 -0.33 -15.79 -8.99
N GLY A 59 -1.30 -15.86 -9.91
CA GLY A 59 -1.65 -14.72 -10.75
C GLY A 59 -2.35 -13.58 -10.01
N ARG A 60 -3.13 -13.88 -8.95
CA ARG A 60 -3.83 -12.85 -8.18
C ARG A 60 -2.98 -12.28 -7.05
N ARG A 61 -2.35 -13.14 -6.24
CA ARG A 61 -1.53 -12.70 -5.10
C ARG A 61 -0.32 -11.86 -5.51
N ARG A 62 0.34 -12.18 -6.64
CA ARG A 62 1.48 -11.39 -7.12
C ARG A 62 1.05 -9.98 -7.55
N GLY A 63 -0.12 -9.85 -8.20
CA GLY A 63 -0.69 -8.56 -8.58
C GLY A 63 -1.15 -7.76 -7.36
N GLU A 64 -1.78 -8.44 -6.39
CA GLU A 64 -2.23 -7.86 -5.13
C GLU A 64 -1.04 -7.38 -4.27
N GLU A 65 0.01 -8.18 -4.11
CA GLU A 65 1.24 -7.78 -3.39
C GLU A 65 1.93 -6.59 -4.05
N THR A 66 2.02 -6.54 -5.38
CA THR A 66 2.57 -5.38 -6.09
C THR A 66 1.71 -4.14 -5.92
N GLN A 67 0.39 -4.29 -5.96
CA GLN A 67 -0.54 -3.18 -5.79
C GLN A 67 -0.50 -2.63 -4.37
N VAL A 68 -0.37 -3.50 -3.36
CA VAL A 68 -0.21 -3.11 -1.96
C VAL A 68 1.09 -2.32 -1.79
N ALA A 69 2.21 -2.80 -2.31
CA ALA A 69 3.49 -2.09 -2.22
C ALA A 69 3.46 -0.72 -2.92
N GLU A 70 2.78 -0.61 -4.06
CA GLU A 70 2.59 0.68 -4.75
C GLU A 70 1.71 1.64 -3.95
N LEU A 71 0.64 1.15 -3.33
CA LEU A 71 -0.25 1.95 -2.49
C LEU A 71 0.46 2.43 -1.22
N GLU A 72 1.25 1.58 -0.56
CA GLU A 72 2.06 1.96 0.60
C GLU A 72 3.06 3.06 0.28
N ARG A 73 3.73 2.98 -0.88
CA ARG A 73 4.62 4.05 -1.36
C ARG A 73 3.88 5.37 -1.59
N LYS A 74 2.69 5.32 -2.22
CA LYS A 74 1.86 6.51 -2.43
C LYS A 74 1.42 7.14 -1.12
N ILE A 75 1.01 6.33 -0.14
CA ILE A 75 0.64 6.82 1.20
C ILE A 75 1.83 7.53 1.85
N GLY A 76 3.03 6.93 1.79
CA GLY A 76 4.25 7.56 2.33
C GLY A 76 4.57 8.90 1.66
N GLN A 77 4.50 8.97 0.32
CA GLN A 77 4.71 10.21 -0.42
C GLN A 77 3.69 11.29 -0.05
N GLN A 78 2.41 10.94 -0.01
CA GLN A 78 1.33 11.85 0.34
C GLN A 78 1.45 12.35 1.78
N ALA A 79 1.86 11.49 2.73
CA ALA A 79 2.11 11.90 4.10
C ALA A 79 3.19 12.98 4.19
N MET A 80 4.31 12.80 3.47
CA MET A 80 5.38 13.80 3.40
C MET A 80 4.91 15.12 2.78
N GLU A 81 4.16 15.07 1.68
CA GLU A 81 3.60 16.26 1.02
C GLU A 81 2.63 17.01 1.94
N ILE A 82 1.75 16.28 2.63
CA ILE A 82 0.80 16.86 3.60
C ILE A 82 1.56 17.54 4.74
N ASP A 83 2.58 16.90 5.31
CA ASP A 83 3.34 17.46 6.42
C ASP A 83 4.13 18.70 6.00
N PHE A 84 4.71 18.67 4.79
CA PHE A 84 5.36 19.83 4.19
C PHE A 84 4.38 21.00 4.00
N LEU A 85 3.23 20.76 3.36
CA LEU A 85 2.22 21.79 3.10
C LEU A 85 1.66 22.38 4.39
N LYS A 86 1.39 21.54 5.40
CA LYS A 86 1.01 22.00 6.75
C LYS A 86 2.09 22.87 7.38
N GLY A 87 3.36 22.53 7.19
CA GLY A 87 4.50 23.33 7.63
C GLY A 87 4.52 24.73 6.99
N CYS A 88 4.41 24.79 5.67
CA CYS A 88 4.33 26.05 4.93
C CYS A 88 3.13 26.90 5.38
N LEU A 89 1.96 26.29 5.56
CA LEU A 89 0.77 27.00 6.00
C LEU A 89 0.98 27.66 7.37
N ARG A 90 1.54 26.91 8.35
CA ARG A 90 1.88 27.47 9.67
C ARG A 90 2.84 28.66 9.58
N GLN A 91 3.86 28.58 8.72
CA GLN A 91 4.80 29.69 8.52
C GLN A 91 4.11 30.92 7.94
N ILE A 92 3.22 30.74 6.95
CA ILE A 92 2.45 31.84 6.37
C ILE A 92 1.52 32.49 7.40
N GLU A 93 0.87 31.69 8.23
CA GLU A 93 0.01 32.19 9.32
C GLU A 93 0.80 33.01 10.35
N GLU A 94 2.01 32.56 10.70
CA GLU A 94 2.90 33.27 11.62
C GLU A 94 3.39 34.60 11.03
N LEU A 95 3.76 34.61 9.74
CA LEU A 95 4.11 35.82 9.01
C LEU A 95 2.94 36.82 8.94
N ARG A 96 1.71 36.33 8.76
CA ARG A 96 0.52 37.19 8.79
C ARG A 96 0.25 37.77 10.17
N ARG A 97 0.42 36.98 11.24
CA ARG A 97 0.25 37.43 12.62
C ARG A 97 1.27 38.53 12.99
N SER A 98 2.55 38.29 12.71
CA SER A 98 3.61 39.29 12.92
C SER A 98 3.41 40.58 12.10
N GLN A 99 2.89 40.49 10.86
CA GLN A 99 2.51 41.68 10.09
C GLN A 99 1.29 42.41 10.68
N ALA A 100 0.30 41.70 11.22
CA ALA A 100 -0.85 42.33 11.88
C ALA A 100 -0.45 43.09 13.16
N GLU A 101 0.55 42.59 13.88
CA GLU A 101 1.11 43.24 15.07
C GLU A 101 1.88 44.52 14.73
N THR A 102 2.56 44.58 13.57
CA THR A 102 3.30 45.77 13.13
C THR A 102 2.40 46.86 12.52
N VAL A 103 1.22 46.50 12.00
CA VAL A 103 0.28 47.44 11.35
C VAL A 103 -0.69 48.11 12.35
N ASN A 104 -0.68 47.77 13.64
CA ASN A 104 -1.51 48.43 14.66
C ASN A 104 -0.72 49.19 15.77
N PRO A 105 0.01 50.29 15.45
CA PRO A 105 0.65 51.11 16.47
C PRO A 105 -0.21 52.28 17.03
N LEU A 106 -1.47 52.49 16.61
CA LEU A 106 -2.21 53.73 16.96
C LEU A 106 -3.68 53.49 17.34
N SER A 107 -3.93 52.87 18.49
CA SER A 107 -5.16 53.10 19.26
C SER A 107 -5.01 52.63 20.71
N ALA A 108 -4.29 53.40 21.52
CA ALA A 108 -4.31 53.26 22.98
C ALA A 108 -4.21 54.63 23.67
N GLY A 109 -5.39 55.19 23.99
CA GLY A 109 -5.63 55.79 25.29
C GLY A 109 -5.17 57.22 25.60
N LYS A 110 -6.08 58.18 25.38
CA LYS A 110 -6.52 59.28 26.30
C LYS A 110 -5.47 60.04 27.13
N SER A 111 -5.45 61.37 26.96
CA SER A 111 -5.50 62.29 28.11
C SER A 111 -6.00 63.68 27.69
N GLY A 112 -7.32 63.88 27.75
CA GLY A 112 -7.90 65.22 27.79
C GLY A 112 -7.81 65.75 29.22
N LYS A 113 -6.92 66.71 29.47
CA LYS A 113 -6.96 67.57 30.66
C LYS A 113 -7.37 68.97 30.24
N ASN A 114 -8.66 69.24 30.35
CA ASN A 114 -9.21 70.60 30.35
C ASN A 114 -9.30 71.05 31.81
N SER A 115 -8.58 72.10 32.17
CA SER A 115 -8.92 72.93 33.33
C SER A 115 -8.66 74.40 32.99
N LYS A 116 -9.74 75.12 32.71
CA LYS A 116 -9.81 76.57 32.60
C LYS A 116 -9.62 77.21 33.98
N GLY A 117 -8.95 78.36 34.04
CA GLY A 117 -8.90 79.25 35.21
C GLY A 117 -7.83 80.34 35.04
N VAL A 118 -8.21 81.45 34.41
CA VAL A 118 -7.39 82.67 34.17
C VAL A 118 -7.36 83.54 35.45
N PRO A 119 -6.30 84.33 35.71
CA PRO A 119 -6.09 84.98 37.00
C PRO A 119 -6.78 86.35 37.13
N ARG A 120 -6.74 86.82 38.38
CA ARG A 120 -7.24 88.02 39.08
C ARG A 120 -7.53 89.29 38.26
#